data_AF-A0A701TD47-F1
#
_entry.id   AF-A0A701TD47-F1
#
_cell.length_a   1.000
_cell.length_b   1.000
_cell.length_c   1.000
_cell.angle_alpha   90.00
_cell.angle_beta   90.00
_cell.angle_gamma   90.00
#
_symmetry.space_group_name_H-M   'P 1'
#
loop_
_entity.id
_entity.type
_entity.pdbx_description
1 polymer ?
#
loop_
_entity_poly.entity_id
_entity_poly.type
_entity_poly.pdbx_seq_one_letter_code
_entity_poly.pdbx_strand_id
1 'polypeptide(L)' 'MGESIITNIISIIRERQSADNAPVKIRDIADAAGLSIYQVRSYLEQLRAVG' A
#
# COMPACT_ATOMS: atom_id res chain seq x y z
N MET A 1 -18.87 4.33 -7.22
CA MET A 1 -18.60 3.60 -5.97
C MET A 1 -17.13 3.84 -5.65
N GLY A 2 -16.82 4.58 -4.59
CA GLY A 2 -15.44 4.95 -4.27
C GLY A 2 -14.69 3.72 -3.79
N GLU A 3 -13.61 3.36 -4.47
CA GLU A 3 -12.73 2.29 -4.02
C GLU A 3 -12.09 2.70 -2.67
N SER A 4 -12.08 1.80 -1.70
CA SER A 4 -11.48 2.08 -0.39
C SER A 4 -9.98 2.31 -0.58
N ILE A 5 -9.43 3.33 0.10
CA ILE A 5 -7.99 3.64 0.09
C ILE A 5 -7.15 2.40 0.45
N ILE A 6 -7.66 1.56 1.35
CA ILE A 6 -7.02 0.30 1.75
C ILE A 6 -6.98 -0.69 0.58
N THR A 7 -8.07 -0.82 -0.17
CA THR A 7 -8.14 -1.70 -1.35
C THR A 7 -7.13 -1.27 -2.41
N ASN A 8 -7.03 0.05 -2.66
CA ASN A 8 -6.05 0.61 -3.58
C ASN A 8 -4.59 0.31 -3.13
N ILE A 9 -4.28 0.53 -1.85
CA ILE A 9 -2.96 0.21 -1.28
C ILE A 9 -2.60 -1.27 -1.47
N ILE A 10 -3.55 -2.18 -1.23
CA ILE A 10 -3.34 -3.62 -1.43
C ILE A 10 -3.08 -3.93 -2.91
N SER A 11 -3.82 -3.31 -3.83
CA SER A 11 -3.61 -3.51 -5.28
C SER A 11 -2.19 -3.10 -5.69
N ILE A 12 -1.77 -1.90 -5.29
CA ILE A 12 -0.42 -1.38 -5.57
C ILE A 12 0.67 -2.32 -5.06
N ILE A 13 0.51 -2.84 -3.83
CA ILE A 13 1.49 -3.77 -3.24
C ILE A 13 1.55 -5.06 -4.05
N ARG A 14 0.41 -5.65 -4.41
CA ARG A 14 0.34 -6.89 -5.19
C ARG A 14 0.95 -6.73 -6.58
N GLU A 15 0.63 -5.65 -7.27
CA GLU A 15 1.19 -5.35 -8.59
C GLU A 15 2.71 -5.24 -8.55
N ARG A 16 3.25 -4.50 -7.57
CA ARG A 16 4.70 -4.33 -7.42
C ARG A 16 5.42 -5.59 -6.95
N GLN A 17 4.82 -6.37 -6.05
CA GLN A 17 5.39 -7.66 -5.64
C GLN A 17 5.45 -8.64 -6.81
N SER A 18 4.44 -8.63 -7.70
CA SER A 18 4.41 -9.52 -8.86
C SER A 18 5.49 -9.20 -9.89
N ALA A 19 5.96 -7.94 -9.95
CA ALA A 19 6.98 -7.51 -10.90
C ALA A 19 8.40 -7.94 -10.51
N ASP A 20 8.78 -7.75 -9.25
CA ASP A 20 10.17 -7.93 -8.79
C ASP A 20 10.34 -9.00 -7.71
N ASN A 21 9.24 -9.60 -7.23
CA ASN A 21 9.20 -10.53 -6.09
C ASN A 21 9.95 -10.01 -4.84
N ALA A 22 10.11 -8.70 -4.76
CA ALA A 22 10.90 -8.00 -3.77
C ALA A 22 10.00 -7.26 -2.77
N PRO A 23 10.50 -6.97 -1.55
CA PRO A 23 9.78 -6.13 -0.60
C PRO A 23 9.46 -4.76 -1.19
N VAL A 24 8.19 -4.37 -1.14
CA VAL A 24 7.73 -3.06 -1.63
C VAL A 24 8.03 -1.99 -0.60
N LYS A 25 8.71 -0.91 -1.01
CA LYS A 25 9.04 0.20 -0.11
C LYS A 25 7.80 1.05 0.15
N ILE A 26 7.67 1.57 1.37
CA ILE A 26 6.53 2.42 1.74
C ILE A 26 6.45 3.68 0.87
N ARG A 27 7.60 4.26 0.51
CA ARG A 27 7.66 5.44 -0.38
C ARG A 27 7.02 5.15 -1.75
N ASP A 28 7.33 3.99 -2.32
CA ASP A 28 6.79 3.57 -3.61
C ASP A 28 5.26 3.43 -3.60
N ILE A 29 4.71 2.96 -2.49
CA ILE A 29 3.26 2.87 -2.27
C ILE A 29 2.66 4.26 -2.11
N ALA A 30 3.33 5.15 -1.37
CA ALA A 30 2.89 6.52 -1.15
C ALA A 30 2.84 7.32 -2.45
N ASP A 31 3.88 7.22 -3.28
CA ASP A 31 3.95 7.87 -4.59
C ASP A 31 2.83 7.37 -5.52
N ALA A 32 2.58 6.06 -5.56
CA ALA A 32 1.53 5.48 -6.40
C ALA A 32 0.10 5.77 -5.91
N ALA A 33 -0.10 5.84 -4.60
CA ALA A 33 -1.40 6.13 -4.00
C ALA A 33 -1.71 7.64 -3.90
N GLY A 34 -0.73 8.52 -4.17
CA GLY A 34 -0.87 9.96 -3.96
C GLY A 34 -1.05 10.34 -2.49
N LEU A 35 -0.45 9.57 -1.57
CA LEU A 35 -0.59 9.73 -0.12
C LEU A 35 0.75 10.13 0.51
N SER A 36 0.70 10.65 1.73
CA SER A 36 1.92 10.80 2.52
C SER A 36 2.44 9.45 3.03
N ILE A 37 3.75 9.35 3.22
CA ILE A 37 4.41 8.16 3.80
C ILE A 37 3.80 7.79 5.17
N TYR A 38 3.43 8.79 5.99
CA TYR A 38 2.82 8.56 7.30
C TYR A 38 1.42 7.97 7.21
N GLN A 39 0.60 8.43 6.25
CA GLN A 39 -0.73 7.86 6.01
C GLN A 39 -0.61 6.40 5.57
N VAL A 40 0.26 6.11 4.59
CA VAL A 40 0.50 4.73 4.14
C VAL A 40 0.98 3.86 5.29
N ARG A 41 1.92 4.35 6.11
CA ARG A 41 2.38 3.63 7.30
C ARG A 41 1.22 3.29 8.24
N SER A 42 0.35 4.25 8.53
CA SER A 42 -0.81 4.02 9.40
C SER A 42 -1.74 2.95 8.84
N TYR A 43 -2.03 2.98 7.53
CA TYR A 43 -2.83 1.93 6.88
C TYR A 43 -2.15 0.57 6.90
N LEU A 44 -0.84 0.50 6.69
CA LEU A 44 -0.09 -0.76 6.78
C LEU A 44 -0.06 -1.31 8.21
N GLU A 45 0.00 -0.45 9.23
CA GLU A 45 -0.11 -0.86 10.64
C GLU A 45 -1.51 -1.40 10.96
N GLN A 46 -2.57 -0.80 10.40
CA GLN A 46 -3.94 -1.33 10.51
C GLN A 46 -4.08 -2.69 9.81
N LEU A 47 -3.52 -2.84 8.60
CA LEU A 47 -3.50 -4.11 7.88
C LEU A 47 -2.74 -5.18 8.67
N ARG A 48 -1.57 -4.85 9.20
CA ARG A 48 -0.79 -5.75 10.06
C ARG A 48 -1.59 -6.21 11.30
N ALA A 49 -2.46 -5.36 11.84
CA ALA A 49 -3.26 -5.71 13.02
C ALA A 49 -4.37 -6.74 12.70
N VAL A 50 -4.81 -6.85 11.44
CA VAL A 50 -5.87 -7.78 11.02
C VAL A 50 -5.35 -9.10 10.46
N GLY A 51 -4.05 -9.20 10.15
CA GLY A 51 -3.39 -10.39 9.61
C GLY A 51 -3.24 -10.37 8.09
#